data_AF-A0A7E5X277-F1
#
_entry.id   AF-A0A7E5X277-F1
#
_cell.length_a   1.000
_cell.length_b   1.000
_cell.length_c   1.000
_cell.angle_alpha   90.00
_cell.angle_beta   90.00
_cell.angle_gamma   90.00
#
_symmetry.space_group_name_H-M   'P 1'
#
loop_
_entity.id
_entity.type
_entity.pdbx_description
1 polymer ?
#
loop_
_entity_poly.entity_id
_entity_poly.type
_entity_poly.pdbx_seq_one_letter_code
_entity_poly.pdbx_strand_id
1 'polypeptide(L)'
;MITAITEQTTVPIGDAVIATKDTCIGFEICEELWNPQSRHIPLSLDGVEIISNGSGSYMELRKAYVTVDLVKSATFKSGGAYLFSNLRGCDGQRIYFNGCSCVAVNGDIVSRGQQFALHDVEVITATIDLEDIRSYRTKIRSRSHLAASNPPFPRITVDFALSDDEDVHLTISPPIEWQYLTPEEEIELGPACWLWDYLRRSGQGGFFLPLSGGVDSTSTACIVFSMCTQICDAIQKGESQVLYDVRKILCQSDYTPSDPMELCNRLLVTCYMATENSSQETKQRASQLASQIGSYHFPILIDAAVSAVIGIFTAATGFIPKFRANGGCPRQNLALQNIQARLRMVLSYLFAQLMLWVRGRPGGLLVLGSSNVDEALRGYMTKYDCSSADVNPIGGISKTDLKAFLQYAKNRFFLPSLSEILQAPPTAELEPLTDGQITQTDEQDMGMTYAELSEFGRLRKTQNCGPYSMFQKLVHSWSDKCTPHEVAEKVKHFFRCYAINRHKMTVLTPSYHAETYSPDDNRFDHRPFLYRVHWNWQFKAIDDAVAQMTKDKRGSSDRQVDSNQLSASTTNVNSHFMRGDRKGVLI
;
A
#
# COMPACT_ATOMS: atom_id res chain seq x y z
N MET A 1 28.99 -19.37 -29.03
CA MET A 1 29.46 -19.14 -27.64
C MET A 1 29.81 -17.67 -27.50
N ILE A 2 29.55 -17.03 -26.35
CA ILE A 2 29.85 -15.60 -26.11
C ILE A 2 31.34 -15.30 -26.40
N THR A 3 32.23 -16.23 -26.04
CA THR A 3 33.69 -16.15 -26.32
C THR A 3 34.05 -16.01 -27.80
N ALA A 4 33.23 -16.56 -28.72
CA ALA A 4 33.46 -16.43 -30.16
C ALA A 4 33.00 -15.07 -30.72
N ILE A 5 32.18 -14.33 -29.96
CA ILE A 5 31.70 -13.00 -30.32
C ILE A 5 32.58 -11.92 -29.69
N THR A 6 32.93 -12.09 -28.41
CA THR A 6 33.71 -11.09 -27.66
C THR A 6 35.22 -11.31 -27.76
N GLU A 7 35.66 -12.46 -28.28
CA GLU A 7 37.07 -12.88 -28.33
C GLU A 7 37.76 -12.94 -26.96
N GLN A 8 36.98 -12.92 -25.88
CA GLN A 8 37.46 -12.94 -24.50
C GLN A 8 37.10 -14.26 -23.82
N THR A 9 38.08 -14.89 -23.16
CA THR A 9 37.88 -16.11 -22.36
C THR A 9 37.62 -15.83 -20.87
N THR A 10 38.01 -14.65 -20.39
CA THR A 10 37.93 -14.25 -18.98
C THR A 10 37.60 -12.77 -18.87
N VAL A 11 36.89 -12.38 -17.82
CA VAL A 11 36.62 -10.98 -17.45
C VAL A 11 36.77 -10.79 -15.94
N PRO A 12 37.07 -9.58 -15.45
CA PRO A 12 37.03 -9.28 -14.03
C PRO A 12 35.63 -9.46 -13.45
N ILE A 13 35.52 -10.13 -12.29
CA ILE A 13 34.27 -10.27 -11.52
C ILE A 13 34.59 -9.92 -10.08
N GLY A 14 33.88 -8.94 -9.52
CA GLY A 14 34.02 -8.55 -8.13
C GLY A 14 33.89 -7.04 -7.93
N ASP A 15 34.43 -6.58 -6.80
CA ASP A 15 34.35 -5.20 -6.36
C ASP A 15 35.47 -4.35 -7.00
N ALA A 16 35.13 -3.69 -8.11
CA ALA A 16 36.05 -2.89 -8.90
C ALA A 16 35.35 -1.65 -9.47
N VAL A 17 36.14 -0.67 -9.92
CA VAL A 17 35.66 0.55 -10.56
C VAL A 17 36.17 0.63 -12.00
N ILE A 18 35.43 1.34 -12.86
CA ILE A 18 35.82 1.56 -14.26
C ILE A 18 36.51 2.91 -14.35
N ALA A 19 37.78 2.89 -14.75
CA ALA A 19 38.57 4.09 -15.01
C ALA A 19 38.64 4.34 -16.51
N THR A 20 38.01 5.43 -16.94
CA THR A 20 38.05 5.93 -18.32
C THR A 20 39.15 6.97 -18.47
N LYS A 21 39.30 7.57 -19.66
CA LYS A 21 40.31 8.62 -19.90
C LYS A 21 40.07 9.88 -19.06
N ASP A 22 38.80 10.19 -18.80
CA ASP A 22 38.34 11.46 -18.29
C ASP A 22 37.61 11.35 -16.95
N THR A 23 37.10 10.17 -16.57
CA THR A 23 36.43 9.97 -15.28
C THR A 23 36.53 8.55 -14.71
N CYS A 24 35.98 8.35 -13.51
CA CYS A 24 35.90 7.06 -12.83
C CYS A 24 34.46 6.76 -12.39
N ILE A 25 33.98 5.56 -12.74
CA ILE A 25 32.62 5.09 -12.52
C ILE A 25 32.63 3.94 -11.51
N GLY A 26 31.79 4.05 -10.49
CA GLY A 26 31.55 3.01 -9.49
C GLY A 26 30.10 2.55 -9.51
N PHE A 27 29.87 1.42 -8.87
CA PHE A 27 28.56 0.78 -8.83
C PHE A 27 28.12 0.59 -7.38
N GLU A 28 26.85 0.84 -7.15
CA GLU A 28 26.14 0.53 -5.91
C GLU A 28 24.86 -0.21 -6.32
N ILE A 29 24.43 -1.25 -5.61
CA ILE A 29 23.25 -2.02 -6.02
C ILE A 29 22.15 -1.87 -4.98
N CYS A 30 21.01 -1.30 -5.40
CA CYS A 30 19.79 -1.22 -4.60
C CYS A 30 20.05 -0.81 -3.14
N GLU A 31 19.89 -1.73 -2.19
CA GLU A 31 19.98 -1.47 -0.75
C GLU A 31 21.35 -1.06 -0.21
N GLU A 32 22.40 -1.23 -1.01
CA GLU A 32 23.73 -0.74 -0.64
C GLU A 32 23.74 0.78 -0.38
N LEU A 33 22.80 1.53 -0.96
CA LEU A 33 22.61 2.97 -0.73
C LEU A 33 22.30 3.32 0.73
N TRP A 34 21.45 2.54 1.41
CA TRP A 34 21.01 2.84 2.79
C TRP A 34 21.60 1.91 3.85
N ASN A 35 22.63 1.14 3.49
CA ASN A 35 23.44 0.43 4.47
C ASN A 35 24.13 1.44 5.42
N PRO A 36 24.22 1.20 6.74
CA PRO A 36 24.97 2.08 7.65
C PRO A 36 26.38 2.45 7.18
N GLN A 37 27.03 1.57 6.42
CA GLN A 37 28.27 1.85 5.71
C GLN A 37 28.04 1.76 4.19
N SER A 38 27.26 2.70 3.65
CA SER A 38 26.92 2.73 2.23
C SER A 38 28.15 2.72 1.32
N ARG A 39 28.01 2.06 0.17
CA ARG A 39 29.12 1.77 -0.75
C ARG A 39 29.67 3.01 -1.42
N HIS A 40 28.83 4.01 -1.67
CA HIS A 40 29.23 5.28 -2.26
C HIS A 40 30.27 6.05 -1.43
N ILE A 41 30.36 5.81 -0.11
CA ILE A 41 31.31 6.50 0.76
C ILE A 41 32.76 6.13 0.39
N PRO A 42 33.21 4.87 0.49
CA PRO A 42 34.57 4.53 0.11
C PRO A 42 34.82 4.72 -1.39
N LEU A 43 33.83 4.49 -2.27
CA LEU A 43 33.97 4.76 -3.72
C LEU A 43 34.33 6.22 -3.97
N SER A 44 33.57 7.14 -3.37
CA SER A 44 33.84 8.57 -3.48
C SER A 44 35.23 8.92 -2.94
N LEU A 45 35.62 8.38 -1.77
CA LEU A 45 36.94 8.64 -1.19
C LEU A 45 38.10 8.17 -2.08
N ASP A 46 37.94 7.09 -2.85
CA ASP A 46 38.91 6.60 -3.84
C ASP A 46 38.86 7.36 -5.20
N GLY A 47 38.07 8.43 -5.28
CA GLY A 47 38.03 9.33 -6.43
C GLY A 47 37.01 8.97 -7.50
N VAL A 48 36.10 8.01 -7.26
CA VAL A 48 34.97 7.73 -8.17
C VAL A 48 34.10 8.98 -8.28
N GLU A 49 33.85 9.49 -9.47
CA GLU A 49 33.08 10.73 -9.70
C GLU A 49 31.61 10.45 -10.02
N ILE A 50 31.34 9.32 -10.68
CA ILE A 50 30.01 8.89 -11.09
C ILE A 50 29.68 7.56 -10.40
N ILE A 51 28.53 7.48 -9.73
CA ILE A 51 28.04 6.26 -9.08
C ILE A 51 26.74 5.84 -9.74
N SER A 52 26.70 4.62 -10.26
CA SER A 52 25.51 4.04 -10.88
C SER A 52 24.84 3.06 -9.94
N ASN A 53 23.55 3.27 -9.66
CA ASN A 53 22.71 2.39 -8.88
C ASN A 53 21.57 1.78 -9.70
N GLY A 54 21.65 0.46 -9.91
CA GLY A 54 20.56 -0.34 -10.44
C GLY A 54 19.70 -0.90 -9.31
N SER A 55 18.40 -0.58 -9.35
CA SER A 55 17.44 -0.86 -8.28
C SER A 55 16.21 -1.62 -8.77
N GLY A 56 15.61 -2.36 -7.83
CA GLY A 56 14.30 -2.99 -7.96
C GLY A 56 13.43 -2.64 -6.75
N SER A 57 13.30 -1.35 -6.45
CA SER A 57 12.54 -0.86 -5.31
C SER A 57 11.05 -0.75 -5.65
N TYR A 58 10.22 -1.41 -4.83
CA TYR A 58 8.78 -1.38 -4.99
C TYR A 58 8.14 -0.15 -4.34
N MET A 59 6.90 0.14 -4.74
CA MET A 59 6.10 1.24 -4.24
C MET A 59 5.65 0.99 -2.79
N GLU A 60 5.89 1.97 -1.93
CA GLU A 60 5.25 2.11 -0.63
C GLU A 60 4.59 3.49 -0.56
N LEU A 61 3.31 3.53 -0.16
CA LEU A 61 2.51 4.75 -0.12
C LEU A 61 3.20 5.80 0.77
N ARG A 62 3.35 7.03 0.26
CA ARG A 62 4.04 8.18 0.90
C ARG A 62 5.54 8.03 1.10
N LYS A 63 6.21 7.05 0.49
CA LYS A 63 7.63 6.75 0.74
C LYS A 63 8.57 7.08 -0.41
N ALA A 64 8.08 7.64 -1.51
CA ALA A 64 8.94 8.07 -2.62
C ALA A 64 10.08 9.01 -2.18
N TYR A 65 9.87 9.84 -1.15
CA TYR A 65 10.89 10.74 -0.62
C TYR A 65 12.14 10.04 -0.07
N VAL A 66 12.01 8.80 0.42
CA VAL A 66 13.11 8.10 1.09
C VAL A 66 14.30 7.93 0.15
N THR A 67 14.05 7.39 -1.04
CA THR A 67 15.10 7.17 -2.05
C THR A 67 15.67 8.50 -2.56
N VAL A 68 14.81 9.48 -2.83
CA VAL A 68 15.23 10.80 -3.32
C VAL A 68 16.14 11.49 -2.29
N ASP A 69 15.75 11.50 -1.02
CA ASP A 69 16.54 12.11 0.04
C ASP A 69 17.85 11.38 0.29
N LEU A 70 17.88 10.04 0.17
CA LEU A 70 19.11 9.26 0.29
C LEU A 70 20.08 9.55 -0.86
N VAL A 71 19.60 9.60 -2.10
CA VAL A 71 20.43 9.93 -3.28
C VAL A 71 20.97 11.36 -3.20
N LYS A 72 20.13 12.33 -2.79
CA LYS A 72 20.55 13.71 -2.53
C LYS A 72 21.59 13.75 -1.40
N SER A 73 21.35 13.06 -0.30
CA SER A 73 22.28 13.03 0.84
C SER A 73 23.62 12.40 0.47
N ALA A 74 23.62 11.31 -0.31
CA ALA A 74 24.81 10.64 -0.79
C ALA A 74 25.70 11.59 -1.59
N THR A 75 25.14 12.30 -2.57
CA THR A 75 25.86 13.25 -3.42
C THR A 75 26.20 14.56 -2.71
N PHE A 76 25.35 15.05 -1.81
CA PHE A 76 25.63 16.23 -1.00
C PHE A 76 26.84 16.00 -0.07
N LYS A 77 26.85 14.88 0.67
CA LYS A 77 27.94 14.57 1.60
C LYS A 77 29.23 14.22 0.85
N SER A 78 29.12 13.49 -0.24
CA SER A 78 30.27 12.86 -0.91
C SER A 78 30.78 13.67 -2.10
N GLY A 79 30.01 14.60 -2.65
CA GLY A 79 30.25 15.15 -3.99
C GLY A 79 30.21 14.07 -5.08
N GLY A 80 29.93 14.46 -6.32
CA GLY A 80 29.83 13.54 -7.44
C GLY A 80 28.42 13.45 -8.02
N ALA A 81 28.33 12.68 -9.10
CA ALA A 81 27.08 12.34 -9.75
C ALA A 81 26.59 10.96 -9.30
N TYR A 82 25.28 10.82 -9.16
CA TYR A 82 24.62 9.58 -8.78
C TYR A 82 23.47 9.32 -9.74
N LEU A 83 23.54 8.20 -10.45
CA LEU A 83 22.55 7.74 -11.41
C LEU A 83 21.75 6.64 -10.73
N PHE A 84 20.51 6.93 -10.35
CA PHE A 84 19.59 5.95 -9.80
C PHE A 84 18.66 5.47 -10.92
N SER A 85 18.66 4.17 -11.20
CA SER A 85 17.80 3.52 -12.19
C SER A 85 16.97 2.45 -11.51
N ASN A 86 15.66 2.51 -11.67
CA ASN A 86 14.75 1.57 -11.02
C ASN A 86 13.77 0.96 -12.03
N LEU A 87 13.31 -0.25 -11.72
CA LEU A 87 12.19 -0.86 -12.42
C LEU A 87 10.93 0.00 -12.28
N ARG A 88 10.04 -0.09 -13.26
CA ARG A 88 8.68 0.46 -13.18
C ARG A 88 7.68 -0.53 -13.74
N GLY A 89 6.54 -0.67 -13.08
CA GLY A 89 5.49 -1.61 -13.49
C GLY A 89 5.34 -2.79 -12.54
N CYS A 90 4.49 -3.74 -12.91
CA CYS A 90 4.37 -5.05 -12.27
C CYS A 90 5.26 -6.06 -13.01
N ASP A 91 6.01 -6.91 -12.32
CA ASP A 91 6.87 -7.96 -12.93
C ASP A 91 6.22 -9.36 -12.92
N GLY A 92 4.93 -9.46 -12.54
CA GLY A 92 4.22 -10.72 -12.35
C GLY A 92 3.95 -11.07 -10.89
N GLN A 93 4.23 -10.14 -9.96
CA GLN A 93 3.90 -10.29 -8.54
C GLN A 93 2.86 -9.27 -8.07
N ARG A 94 2.65 -9.19 -6.76
CA ARG A 94 1.71 -8.25 -6.13
C ARG A 94 2.26 -6.83 -5.97
N ILE A 95 3.56 -6.66 -6.15
CA ILE A 95 4.25 -5.39 -6.02
C ILE A 95 4.20 -4.63 -7.33
N TYR A 96 4.29 -3.32 -7.24
CA TYR A 96 4.51 -2.44 -8.37
C TYR A 96 5.82 -1.68 -8.10
N PHE A 97 6.75 -1.69 -9.04
CA PHE A 97 7.98 -0.92 -8.94
C PHE A 97 7.69 0.54 -9.29
N ASN A 98 8.10 1.45 -8.42
CA ASN A 98 7.68 2.85 -8.48
C ASN A 98 8.51 3.73 -9.40
N GLY A 99 9.40 3.17 -10.25
CA GLY A 99 10.25 3.96 -11.12
C GLY A 99 11.05 4.99 -10.32
N CYS A 100 10.83 6.28 -10.61
CA CYS A 100 11.55 7.40 -9.99
C CYS A 100 13.07 7.35 -10.22
N SER A 101 13.51 6.79 -11.35
CA SER A 101 14.89 6.91 -11.81
C SER A 101 15.29 8.39 -11.80
N CYS A 102 16.50 8.72 -11.36
CA CYS A 102 16.94 10.11 -11.27
C CYS A 102 18.46 10.25 -11.42
N VAL A 103 18.88 11.46 -11.78
CA VAL A 103 20.28 11.87 -11.76
C VAL A 103 20.44 12.98 -10.73
N ALA A 104 21.37 12.78 -9.80
CA ALA A 104 21.72 13.77 -8.80
C ALA A 104 23.19 14.18 -8.92
N VAL A 105 23.49 15.45 -8.67
CA VAL A 105 24.85 16.00 -8.69
C VAL A 105 25.02 16.90 -7.48
N ASN A 106 26.02 16.59 -6.64
CA ASN A 106 26.43 17.43 -5.49
C ASN A 106 25.29 17.84 -4.53
N GLY A 107 24.23 17.04 -4.42
CA GLY A 107 23.06 17.28 -3.55
C GLY A 107 21.78 17.71 -4.27
N ASP A 108 21.89 18.07 -5.56
CA ASP A 108 20.77 18.53 -6.37
C ASP A 108 20.30 17.45 -7.34
N ILE A 109 18.98 17.32 -7.54
CA ILE A 109 18.44 16.48 -8.63
C ILE A 109 18.47 17.31 -9.90
N VAL A 110 18.98 16.76 -10.99
CA VAL A 110 19.06 17.44 -12.30
C VAL A 110 18.17 16.80 -13.36
N SER A 111 17.74 15.55 -13.14
CA SER A 111 16.83 14.83 -14.05
C SER A 111 16.06 13.77 -13.27
N ARG A 112 14.80 13.53 -13.63
CA ARG A 112 13.92 12.53 -12.98
C ARG A 112 12.95 11.89 -13.96
N GLY A 113 12.67 10.62 -13.75
CA GLY A 113 11.64 9.84 -14.43
C GLY A 113 10.32 9.85 -13.68
N GLN A 114 9.28 9.33 -14.31
CA GLN A 114 7.93 9.24 -13.75
C GLN A 114 7.80 8.10 -12.74
N GLN A 115 6.99 8.33 -11.70
CA GLN A 115 6.68 7.31 -10.69
C GLN A 115 5.74 6.21 -11.25
N PHE A 116 4.74 6.62 -12.03
CA PHE A 116 3.73 5.75 -12.62
C PHE A 116 3.55 6.10 -14.09
N ALA A 117 3.61 5.10 -14.97
CA ALA A 117 3.33 5.28 -16.39
C ALA A 117 3.04 3.93 -17.06
N LEU A 118 2.35 3.98 -18.20
CA LEU A 118 1.99 2.78 -18.97
C LEU A 118 3.04 2.36 -20.00
N HIS A 119 4.00 3.23 -20.32
CA HIS A 119 5.06 2.93 -21.28
C HIS A 119 6.14 2.06 -20.64
N ASP A 120 6.58 1.05 -21.41
CA ASP A 120 7.48 0.00 -20.90
C ASP A 120 8.90 0.51 -20.65
N VAL A 121 9.36 1.54 -21.36
CA VAL A 121 10.74 2.06 -21.26
C VAL A 121 10.75 3.57 -21.15
N GLU A 122 11.28 4.09 -20.05
CA GLU A 122 11.61 5.50 -19.89
C GLU A 122 13.13 5.65 -19.77
N VAL A 123 13.70 6.56 -20.56
CA VAL A 123 15.10 6.94 -20.46
C VAL A 123 15.18 8.41 -20.09
N ILE A 124 15.87 8.69 -19.00
CA ILE A 124 16.21 10.04 -18.60
C ILE A 124 17.70 10.30 -18.83
N THR A 125 18.02 11.52 -19.19
CA THR A 125 19.40 11.96 -19.45
C THR A 125 19.67 13.24 -18.66
N ALA A 126 20.93 13.47 -18.36
CA ALA A 126 21.43 14.73 -17.82
C ALA A 126 22.82 15.00 -18.38
N THR A 127 23.07 16.26 -18.72
CA THR A 127 24.40 16.75 -19.11
C THR A 127 25.01 17.43 -17.90
N ILE A 128 26.16 16.94 -17.44
CA ILE A 128 26.82 17.36 -16.20
C ILE A 128 28.27 17.75 -16.49
N ASP A 129 28.81 18.71 -15.74
CA ASP A 129 30.22 19.09 -15.80
C ASP A 129 31.00 18.34 -14.71
N LEU A 130 32.02 17.57 -15.10
CA LEU A 130 32.88 16.85 -14.15
C LEU A 130 33.73 17.82 -13.30
N GLU A 131 34.04 19.01 -13.82
CA GLU A 131 34.79 20.02 -13.07
C GLU A 131 33.98 20.59 -11.90
N ASP A 132 32.65 20.62 -11.99
CA ASP A 132 31.81 20.98 -10.85
C ASP A 132 31.94 19.98 -9.71
N ILE A 133 32.07 18.68 -10.01
CA ILE A 133 32.31 17.63 -9.02
C ILE A 133 33.69 17.80 -8.37
N ARG A 134 34.73 18.03 -9.18
CA ARG A 134 36.12 18.21 -8.71
C ARG A 134 36.24 19.46 -7.84
N SER A 135 35.66 20.56 -8.27
CA SER A 135 35.57 21.83 -7.53
C SER A 135 34.79 21.67 -6.23
N TYR A 136 33.64 20.99 -6.26
CA TYR A 136 32.84 20.72 -5.07
C TYR A 136 33.62 19.94 -4.01
N ARG A 137 34.29 18.85 -4.41
CA ARG A 137 35.12 18.03 -3.52
C ARG A 137 36.31 18.82 -2.95
N THR A 138 36.91 19.71 -3.75
CA THR A 138 38.06 20.55 -3.34
C THR A 138 37.67 21.54 -2.23
N LYS A 139 36.41 22.01 -2.20
CA LYS A 139 35.90 22.87 -1.13
C LYS A 139 35.83 22.16 0.23
N ILE A 140 35.74 20.82 0.25
CA ILE A 140 35.57 20.01 1.47
C ILE A 140 36.95 19.53 1.98
N ARG A 141 37.70 20.40 2.66
CA ARG A 141 39.07 20.12 3.16
C ARG A 141 39.16 18.89 4.08
N SER A 142 38.15 18.65 4.91
CA SER A 142 38.12 17.50 5.84
C SER A 142 38.10 16.15 5.12
N ARG A 143 37.66 16.11 3.86
CA ARG A 143 37.65 14.91 3.02
C ARG A 143 39.05 14.39 2.73
N SER A 144 40.03 15.27 2.50
CA SER A 144 41.36 14.90 2.00
C SER A 144 42.07 13.90 2.92
N HIS A 145 41.94 14.07 4.24
CA HIS A 145 42.52 13.15 5.22
C HIS A 145 41.88 11.75 5.17
N LEU A 146 40.56 11.68 5.02
CA LEU A 146 39.82 10.42 4.92
C LEU A 146 40.06 9.72 3.57
N ALA A 147 40.20 10.49 2.50
CA ALA A 147 40.52 9.96 1.17
C ALA A 147 41.90 9.30 1.16
N ALA A 148 42.90 9.92 1.80
CA ALA A 148 44.26 9.39 1.87
C ALA A 148 44.37 8.08 2.67
N SER A 149 43.47 7.83 3.63
CA SER A 149 43.44 6.59 4.43
C SER A 149 42.50 5.52 3.88
N ASN A 150 41.75 5.81 2.80
CA ASN A 150 40.81 4.88 2.22
C ASN A 150 41.54 3.81 1.38
N PRO A 151 41.24 2.51 1.57
CA PRO A 151 41.81 1.46 0.72
C PRO A 151 41.41 1.65 -0.75
N PRO A 152 42.34 1.50 -1.70
CA PRO A 152 42.04 1.71 -3.11
C PRO A 152 41.20 0.56 -3.67
N PHE A 153 40.32 0.89 -4.64
CA PHE A 153 39.63 -0.12 -5.43
C PHE A 153 40.49 -0.64 -6.58
N PRO A 154 40.34 -1.92 -6.95
CA PRO A 154 40.77 -2.42 -8.24
C PRO A 154 40.18 -1.56 -9.37
N ARG A 155 41.03 -1.06 -10.27
CA ARG A 155 40.62 -0.21 -11.39
C ARG A 155 40.71 -1.00 -12.69
N ILE A 156 39.59 -1.10 -13.40
CA ILE A 156 39.51 -1.64 -14.75
C ILE A 156 39.67 -0.45 -15.70
N THR A 157 40.85 -0.32 -16.30
CA THR A 157 41.13 0.75 -17.26
C THR A 157 40.45 0.44 -18.59
N VAL A 158 39.69 1.41 -19.10
CA VAL A 158 38.98 1.33 -20.37
C VAL A 158 39.46 2.47 -21.27
N ASP A 159 39.85 2.13 -22.50
CA ASP A 159 40.26 3.09 -23.53
C ASP A 159 39.03 3.77 -24.15
N PHE A 160 38.35 4.58 -23.35
CA PHE A 160 37.11 5.29 -23.68
C PHE A 160 37.08 6.64 -22.96
N ALA A 161 36.48 7.66 -23.57
CA ALA A 161 36.20 8.95 -22.94
C ALA A 161 34.68 9.16 -22.94
N LEU A 162 34.13 9.63 -21.82
CA LEU A 162 32.71 9.93 -21.70
C LEU A 162 32.34 11.31 -22.29
N SER A 163 33.30 12.22 -22.31
CA SER A 163 33.24 13.56 -22.91
C SER A 163 34.03 13.62 -24.21
N ASP A 164 33.68 14.56 -25.08
CA ASP A 164 34.34 14.81 -26.38
C ASP A 164 34.68 16.30 -26.55
N ASP A 165 35.60 16.62 -27.45
CA ASP A 165 36.06 17.99 -27.70
C ASP A 165 34.96 18.88 -28.35
N GLU A 166 33.85 18.28 -28.83
CA GLU A 166 32.69 18.99 -29.38
C GLU A 166 31.64 19.42 -28.32
N ASP A 167 31.89 19.20 -27.03
CA ASP A 167 30.96 19.47 -25.93
C ASP A 167 30.67 20.97 -25.67
N VAL A 168 31.31 21.89 -26.42
CA VAL A 168 31.20 23.36 -26.28
C VAL A 168 29.76 23.88 -26.45
N HIS A 169 28.91 23.13 -27.14
CA HIS A 169 27.52 23.49 -27.40
C HIS A 169 26.49 22.79 -26.50
N LEU A 170 26.93 21.88 -25.63
CA LEU A 170 26.02 21.18 -24.73
C LEU A 170 25.59 22.09 -23.58
N THR A 171 24.28 22.08 -23.30
CA THR A 171 23.72 22.84 -22.17
C THR A 171 23.69 21.97 -20.93
N ILE A 172 24.31 22.44 -19.84
CA ILE A 172 24.28 21.76 -18.55
C ILE A 172 22.84 21.67 -18.04
N SER A 173 22.46 20.51 -17.52
CA SER A 173 21.14 20.29 -16.94
C SER A 173 21.01 21.04 -15.60
N PRO A 174 20.08 22.01 -15.47
CA PRO A 174 19.92 22.77 -14.24
C PRO A 174 19.28 21.92 -13.13
N PRO A 175 19.51 22.25 -11.85
CA PRO A 175 18.79 21.67 -10.73
C PRO A 175 17.27 21.81 -10.89
N ILE A 176 16.53 20.76 -10.51
CA ILE A 176 15.07 20.70 -10.50
C ILE A 176 14.53 20.44 -9.10
N GLU A 177 13.37 21.02 -8.80
CA GLU A 177 12.64 20.71 -7.58
C GLU A 177 11.85 19.42 -7.75
N TRP A 178 11.96 18.51 -6.77
CA TRP A 178 11.19 17.28 -6.77
C TRP A 178 9.76 17.51 -6.27
N GLN A 179 8.81 17.52 -7.19
CA GLN A 179 7.38 17.52 -6.84
C GLN A 179 6.90 16.11 -6.55
N TYR A 180 6.49 15.86 -5.31
CA TYR A 180 5.91 14.59 -4.88
C TYR A 180 4.41 14.55 -5.19
N LEU A 181 3.92 13.38 -5.54
CA LEU A 181 2.48 13.11 -5.65
C LEU A 181 1.84 13.14 -4.27
N THR A 182 0.58 13.59 -4.19
CA THR A 182 -0.21 13.43 -2.97
C THR A 182 -0.57 11.95 -2.75
N PRO A 183 -0.93 11.53 -1.54
CA PRO A 183 -1.34 10.14 -1.30
C PRO A 183 -2.52 9.70 -2.18
N GLU A 184 -3.46 10.61 -2.48
CA GLU A 184 -4.60 10.33 -3.34
C GLU A 184 -4.19 10.15 -4.80
N GLU A 185 -3.20 10.91 -5.29
CA GLU A 185 -2.62 10.74 -6.62
C GLU A 185 -1.82 9.43 -6.73
N GLU A 186 -1.08 9.04 -5.69
CA GLU A 186 -0.40 7.73 -5.64
C GLU A 186 -1.42 6.56 -5.68
N ILE A 187 -2.57 6.72 -5.02
CA ILE A 187 -3.67 5.74 -5.04
C ILE A 187 -4.41 5.74 -6.39
N GLU A 188 -4.55 6.90 -7.04
CA GLU A 188 -5.09 6.99 -8.39
C GLU A 188 -4.20 6.20 -9.38
N LEU A 189 -2.90 6.48 -9.38
CA LEU A 189 -2.01 6.09 -10.47
C LEU A 189 -1.41 4.69 -10.28
N GLY A 190 -0.95 4.36 -9.07
CA GLY A 190 -0.19 3.12 -8.81
C GLY A 190 -1.01 1.84 -9.03
N PRO A 191 -2.11 1.63 -8.28
CA PRO A 191 -3.02 0.52 -8.49
C PRO A 191 -3.57 0.43 -9.92
N ALA A 192 -3.79 1.57 -10.59
CA ALA A 192 -4.26 1.60 -11.97
C ALA A 192 -3.21 1.08 -12.97
N CYS A 193 -1.96 1.53 -12.87
CA CYS A 193 -0.86 0.99 -13.68
C CYS A 193 -0.63 -0.50 -13.39
N TRP A 194 -0.77 -0.92 -12.13
CA TRP A 194 -0.67 -2.32 -11.73
C TRP A 194 -1.76 -3.19 -12.37
N LEU A 195 -3.02 -2.73 -12.38
CA LEU A 195 -4.12 -3.43 -13.06
C LEU A 195 -3.91 -3.49 -14.58
N TRP A 196 -3.37 -2.44 -15.20
CA TRP A 196 -3.04 -2.43 -16.61
C TRP A 196 -2.04 -3.54 -16.97
N ASP A 197 -0.95 -3.64 -16.21
CA ASP A 197 0.05 -4.69 -16.41
C ASP A 197 -0.52 -6.09 -16.19
N TYR A 198 -1.35 -6.28 -15.14
CA TYR A 198 -2.03 -7.55 -14.91
C TYR A 198 -2.94 -7.92 -16.09
N LEU A 199 -3.73 -6.97 -16.60
CA LEU A 199 -4.67 -7.23 -17.67
C LEU A 199 -3.95 -7.58 -18.98
N ARG A 200 -3.02 -6.75 -19.44
CA ARG A 200 -2.34 -6.95 -20.73
C ARG A 200 -1.46 -8.21 -20.76
N ARG A 201 -0.95 -8.64 -19.59
CA ARG A 201 -0.06 -9.81 -19.47
C ARG A 201 -0.79 -11.12 -19.14
N SER A 202 -1.96 -11.06 -18.49
CA SER A 202 -2.74 -12.27 -18.15
C SER A 202 -3.46 -12.90 -19.34
N GLY A 203 -3.65 -12.15 -20.43
CA GLY A 203 -4.45 -12.59 -21.58
C GLY A 203 -5.96 -12.56 -21.35
N GLN A 204 -6.42 -11.88 -20.29
CA GLN A 204 -7.85 -11.72 -20.00
C GLN A 204 -8.47 -10.55 -20.78
N GLY A 205 -9.79 -10.59 -20.97
CA GLY A 205 -10.53 -9.62 -21.80
C GLY A 205 -11.10 -8.42 -21.04
N GLY A 206 -10.87 -8.34 -19.73
CA GLY A 206 -11.34 -7.27 -18.84
C GLY A 206 -11.44 -7.71 -17.38
N PHE A 207 -12.27 -7.00 -16.63
CA PHE A 207 -12.51 -7.18 -15.20
C PHE A 207 -13.99 -7.39 -14.89
N PHE A 208 -14.25 -8.19 -13.84
CA PHE A 208 -15.55 -8.31 -13.20
C PHE A 208 -15.46 -7.79 -11.77
N LEU A 209 -16.34 -6.86 -11.40
CA LEU A 209 -16.37 -6.25 -10.08
C LEU A 209 -17.75 -6.39 -9.44
N PRO A 210 -17.86 -7.09 -8.29
CA PRO A 210 -19.05 -7.05 -7.45
C PRO A 210 -19.19 -5.66 -6.82
N LEU A 211 -20.06 -4.83 -7.39
CA LEU A 211 -20.23 -3.44 -7.00
C LEU A 211 -21.34 -3.31 -5.96
N SER A 212 -20.98 -2.97 -4.71
CA SER A 212 -21.91 -2.92 -3.59
C SER A 212 -22.53 -1.54 -3.34
N GLY A 213 -22.00 -0.47 -3.95
CA GLY A 213 -22.42 0.91 -3.65
C GLY A 213 -21.89 1.44 -2.31
N GLY A 214 -20.91 0.74 -1.72
CA GLY A 214 -20.10 1.19 -0.58
C GLY A 214 -18.74 1.73 -1.02
N VAL A 215 -17.98 2.28 -0.06
CA VAL A 215 -16.68 2.95 -0.30
C VAL A 215 -15.70 2.05 -1.06
N ASP A 216 -15.50 0.80 -0.63
CA ASP A 216 -14.36 0.01 -1.10
C ASP A 216 -14.52 -0.49 -2.54
N SER A 217 -15.70 -1.02 -2.88
CA SER A 217 -16.00 -1.44 -4.25
C SER A 217 -16.04 -0.24 -5.21
N THR A 218 -16.47 0.92 -4.71
CA THR A 218 -16.42 2.20 -5.44
C THR A 218 -14.98 2.64 -5.70
N SER A 219 -14.08 2.56 -4.70
CA SER A 219 -12.66 2.87 -4.90
C SER A 219 -12.02 1.95 -5.95
N THR A 220 -12.35 0.67 -5.93
CA THR A 220 -11.90 -0.30 -6.94
C THR A 220 -12.38 0.11 -8.35
N ALA A 221 -13.65 0.51 -8.48
CA ALA A 221 -14.21 0.98 -9.75
C ALA A 221 -13.53 2.28 -10.24
N CYS A 222 -13.27 3.23 -9.35
CA CYS A 222 -12.55 4.48 -9.67
C CYS A 222 -11.10 4.21 -10.12
N ILE A 223 -10.41 3.21 -9.55
CA ILE A 223 -9.06 2.82 -9.99
C ILE A 223 -9.10 2.25 -11.42
N VAL A 224 -10.10 1.40 -11.75
CA VAL A 224 -10.26 0.91 -13.13
C VAL A 224 -10.60 2.05 -14.10
N PHE A 225 -11.38 3.03 -13.65
CA PHE A 225 -11.67 4.22 -14.46
C PHE A 225 -10.43 5.12 -14.66
N SER A 226 -9.59 5.29 -13.63
CA SER A 226 -8.28 5.94 -13.77
C SER A 226 -7.40 5.21 -14.79
N MET A 227 -7.35 3.88 -14.72
CA MET A 227 -6.63 3.07 -15.71
C MET A 227 -7.13 3.35 -17.14
N CYS A 228 -8.44 3.41 -17.36
CA CYS A 228 -9.02 3.75 -18.67
C CYS A 228 -8.64 5.16 -19.12
N THR A 229 -8.62 6.13 -18.19
CA THR A 229 -8.20 7.51 -18.46
C THR A 229 -6.73 7.57 -18.89
N GLN A 230 -5.84 6.91 -18.14
CA GLN A 230 -4.42 6.85 -18.45
C GLN A 230 -4.13 6.16 -19.79
N ILE A 231 -4.90 5.12 -20.14
CA ILE A 231 -4.80 4.45 -21.46
C ILE A 231 -5.15 5.42 -22.59
N CYS A 232 -6.26 6.16 -22.46
CA CYS A 232 -6.67 7.15 -23.48
C CYS A 232 -5.61 8.26 -23.61
N ASP A 233 -5.12 8.78 -22.49
CA ASP A 233 -4.09 9.81 -22.46
C ASP A 233 -2.77 9.34 -23.10
N ALA A 234 -2.35 8.10 -22.83
CA ALA A 234 -1.15 7.51 -23.42
C ALA A 234 -1.29 7.37 -24.94
N ILE A 235 -2.44 6.89 -25.41
CA ILE A 235 -2.72 6.72 -26.84
C ILE A 235 -2.77 8.09 -27.54
N GLN A 236 -3.35 9.10 -26.92
CA GLN A 236 -3.35 10.48 -27.43
C GLN A 236 -1.93 11.05 -27.54
N LYS A 237 -1.03 10.68 -26.63
CA LYS A 237 0.39 11.05 -26.67
C LYS A 237 1.23 10.24 -27.69
N GLY A 238 0.62 9.28 -28.39
CA GLY A 238 1.28 8.49 -29.44
C GLY A 238 1.87 7.15 -28.99
N GLU A 239 1.49 6.64 -27.80
CA GLU A 239 1.99 5.36 -27.28
C GLU A 239 1.42 4.15 -28.05
N SER A 240 2.13 3.76 -29.11
CA SER A 240 1.71 2.69 -30.02
C SER A 240 1.59 1.30 -29.37
N GLN A 241 2.43 1.00 -28.36
CA GLN A 241 2.37 -0.26 -27.62
C GLN A 241 1.10 -0.37 -26.78
N VAL A 242 0.70 0.73 -26.12
CA VAL A 242 -0.54 0.78 -25.33
C VAL A 242 -1.74 0.56 -26.25
N LEU A 243 -1.77 1.22 -27.42
CA LEU A 243 -2.82 1.01 -28.42
C LEU A 243 -2.88 -0.45 -28.91
N TYR A 244 -1.74 -1.05 -29.20
CA TYR A 244 -1.65 -2.45 -29.61
C TYR A 244 -2.22 -3.38 -28.53
N ASP A 245 -1.84 -3.18 -27.27
CA ASP A 245 -2.30 -4.02 -26.15
C ASP A 245 -3.81 -3.87 -25.91
N VAL A 246 -4.36 -2.66 -25.99
CA VAL A 246 -5.83 -2.45 -25.91
C VAL A 246 -6.56 -3.20 -27.02
N ARG A 247 -6.10 -3.07 -28.26
CA ARG A 247 -6.71 -3.77 -29.42
C ARG A 247 -6.66 -5.27 -29.27
N LYS A 248 -5.56 -5.80 -28.71
CA LYS A 248 -5.37 -7.21 -28.40
C LYS A 248 -6.33 -7.69 -27.30
N ILE A 249 -6.40 -6.99 -26.17
CA ILE A 249 -7.33 -7.30 -25.06
C ILE A 249 -8.79 -7.31 -25.55
N LEU A 250 -9.14 -6.33 -26.39
CA LEU A 250 -10.50 -6.19 -26.91
C LEU A 250 -10.83 -7.11 -28.08
N CYS A 251 -9.81 -7.69 -28.72
CA CYS A 251 -9.91 -8.40 -30.00
C CYS A 251 -10.54 -7.53 -31.10
N GLN A 252 -10.15 -6.25 -31.16
CA GLN A 252 -10.68 -5.25 -32.10
C GLN A 252 -9.52 -4.44 -32.69
N SER A 253 -9.09 -4.78 -33.89
CA SER A 253 -7.89 -4.21 -34.53
C SER A 253 -8.05 -2.76 -35.01
N ASP A 254 -9.28 -2.34 -35.27
CA ASP A 254 -9.66 -1.02 -35.78
C ASP A 254 -10.01 -0.01 -34.67
N TYR A 255 -10.26 -0.51 -33.46
CA TYR A 255 -10.65 0.33 -32.33
C TYR A 255 -9.49 1.21 -31.85
N THR A 256 -9.80 2.48 -31.58
CA THR A 256 -8.86 3.44 -31.00
C THR A 256 -9.60 4.19 -29.89
N PRO A 257 -9.33 3.93 -28.61
CA PRO A 257 -10.06 4.56 -27.53
C PRO A 257 -9.76 6.06 -27.46
N SER A 258 -10.81 6.87 -27.39
CA SER A 258 -10.72 8.31 -27.15
C SER A 258 -11.54 8.77 -25.95
N ASP A 259 -12.53 7.96 -25.53
CA ASP A 259 -13.37 8.22 -24.37
C ASP A 259 -13.11 7.16 -23.27
N PRO A 260 -12.64 7.58 -22.08
CA PRO A 260 -12.46 6.68 -20.95
C PRO A 260 -13.73 5.93 -20.55
N MET A 261 -14.92 6.52 -20.70
CA MET A 261 -16.19 5.85 -20.36
C MET A 261 -16.50 4.71 -21.31
N GLU A 262 -16.32 4.92 -22.62
CA GLU A 262 -16.49 3.88 -23.63
C GLU A 262 -15.49 2.73 -23.41
N LEU A 263 -14.22 3.06 -23.15
CA LEU A 263 -13.21 2.05 -22.85
C LEU A 263 -13.55 1.27 -21.57
N CYS A 264 -14.01 1.96 -20.52
CA CYS A 264 -14.45 1.35 -19.28
C CYS A 264 -15.63 0.38 -19.51
N ASN A 265 -16.58 0.71 -20.39
CA ASN A 265 -17.68 -0.21 -20.75
C ASN A 265 -17.18 -1.55 -21.31
N ARG A 266 -16.10 -1.48 -22.10
CA ARG A 266 -15.50 -2.65 -22.77
C ARG A 266 -14.63 -3.45 -21.80
N LEU A 267 -13.96 -2.80 -20.86
CA LEU A 267 -13.02 -3.43 -19.94
C LEU A 267 -13.61 -3.83 -18.58
N LEU A 268 -14.68 -3.17 -18.11
CA LEU A 268 -15.22 -3.38 -16.78
C LEU A 268 -16.70 -3.79 -16.83
N VAL A 269 -16.97 -4.97 -16.27
CA VAL A 269 -18.32 -5.43 -15.95
C VAL A 269 -18.55 -5.27 -14.46
N THR A 270 -19.60 -4.55 -14.07
CA THR A 270 -20.00 -4.38 -12.67
C THR A 270 -21.34 -5.08 -12.41
N CYS A 271 -21.47 -5.71 -11.24
CA CYS A 271 -22.71 -6.37 -10.86
C CYS A 271 -23.10 -6.03 -9.42
N TYR A 272 -24.32 -5.55 -9.22
CA TYR A 272 -24.90 -5.36 -7.90
C TYR A 272 -25.76 -6.57 -7.54
N MET A 273 -25.39 -7.30 -6.47
CA MET A 273 -26.03 -8.56 -6.09
C MET A 273 -26.86 -8.39 -4.83
N ALA A 274 -28.13 -8.03 -5.02
CA ALA A 274 -29.06 -7.71 -3.94
C ALA A 274 -29.71 -8.96 -3.33
N THR A 275 -30.19 -8.79 -2.11
CA THR A 275 -31.08 -9.70 -1.38
C THR A 275 -32.31 -8.93 -0.90
N GLU A 276 -33.28 -9.61 -0.30
CA GLU A 276 -34.43 -9.00 0.40
C GLU A 276 -34.01 -7.99 1.50
N ASN A 277 -32.79 -8.14 2.01
CA ASN A 277 -32.20 -7.27 3.04
C ASN A 277 -31.55 -6.00 2.49
N SER A 278 -31.40 -5.90 1.17
CA SER A 278 -30.65 -4.81 0.53
C SER A 278 -31.53 -3.57 0.32
N SER A 279 -30.97 -2.40 0.62
CA SER A 279 -31.66 -1.12 0.48
C SER A 279 -31.75 -0.67 -0.99
N GLN A 280 -32.74 0.16 -1.31
CA GLN A 280 -32.82 0.75 -2.67
C GLN A 280 -31.68 1.77 -2.87
N GLU A 281 -31.24 2.39 -1.79
CA GLU A 281 -30.21 3.41 -1.76
C GLU A 281 -28.84 2.83 -2.16
N THR A 282 -28.42 1.67 -1.64
CA THR A 282 -27.15 1.03 -2.06
C THR A 282 -27.17 0.65 -3.53
N LYS A 283 -28.30 0.11 -4.01
CA LYS A 283 -28.52 -0.24 -5.41
C LYS A 283 -28.43 0.99 -6.33
N GLN A 284 -29.08 2.09 -5.95
CA GLN A 284 -29.05 3.33 -6.71
C GLN A 284 -27.63 3.91 -6.78
N ARG A 285 -26.91 3.97 -5.67
CA ARG A 285 -25.50 4.43 -5.65
C ARG A 285 -24.61 3.62 -6.58
N ALA A 286 -24.72 2.29 -6.53
CA ALA A 286 -23.97 1.41 -7.43
C ALA A 286 -24.30 1.68 -8.91
N SER A 287 -25.59 1.78 -9.24
CA SER A 287 -26.03 2.04 -10.62
C SER A 287 -25.62 3.42 -11.13
N GLN A 288 -25.70 4.47 -10.30
CA GLN A 288 -25.30 5.83 -10.66
C GLN A 288 -23.80 5.92 -10.92
N LEU A 289 -22.98 5.36 -10.03
CA LEU A 289 -21.53 5.32 -10.22
C LEU A 289 -21.18 4.57 -11.51
N ALA A 290 -21.76 3.38 -11.70
CA ALA A 290 -21.50 2.55 -12.87
C ALA A 290 -21.85 3.27 -14.18
N SER A 291 -22.93 4.06 -14.19
CA SER A 291 -23.31 4.92 -15.30
C SER A 291 -22.32 6.07 -15.54
N GLN A 292 -21.78 6.68 -14.48
CA GLN A 292 -20.85 7.82 -14.58
C GLN A 292 -19.47 7.39 -15.08
N ILE A 293 -18.99 6.20 -14.69
CA ILE A 293 -17.72 5.66 -15.18
C ILE A 293 -17.86 4.91 -16.50
N GLY A 294 -19.08 4.64 -16.96
CA GLY A 294 -19.37 3.94 -18.22
C GLY A 294 -19.30 2.41 -18.17
N SER A 295 -19.11 1.77 -17.01
CA SER A 295 -19.00 0.31 -16.90
C SER A 295 -20.25 -0.43 -17.40
N TYR A 296 -20.11 -1.66 -17.90
CA TYR A 296 -21.26 -2.49 -18.23
C TYR A 296 -21.89 -3.04 -16.93
N HIS A 297 -23.05 -2.49 -16.55
CA HIS A 297 -23.66 -2.73 -15.25
C HIS A 297 -24.97 -3.52 -15.34
N PHE A 298 -25.18 -4.45 -14.42
CA PHE A 298 -26.49 -5.06 -14.22
C PHE A 298 -26.71 -5.50 -12.76
N PRO A 299 -27.90 -5.26 -12.20
CA PRO A 299 -28.28 -5.78 -10.89
C PRO A 299 -28.91 -7.18 -11.01
N ILE A 300 -28.71 -8.00 -9.98
CA ILE A 300 -29.39 -9.31 -9.82
C ILE A 300 -29.95 -9.46 -8.40
N LEU A 301 -30.96 -10.33 -8.26
CA LEU A 301 -31.45 -10.79 -6.97
C LEU A 301 -30.95 -12.21 -6.72
N ILE A 302 -30.38 -12.46 -5.54
CA ILE A 302 -29.78 -13.78 -5.20
C ILE A 302 -30.65 -14.59 -4.24
N ASP A 303 -31.81 -14.09 -3.83
CA ASP A 303 -32.69 -14.72 -2.84
C ASP A 303 -33.08 -16.14 -3.23
N ALA A 304 -33.41 -16.37 -4.50
CA ALA A 304 -33.75 -17.72 -4.98
C ALA A 304 -32.61 -18.73 -4.76
N ALA A 305 -31.36 -18.33 -4.98
CA ALA A 305 -30.19 -19.17 -4.72
C ALA A 305 -29.97 -19.38 -3.21
N VAL A 306 -30.14 -18.33 -2.41
CA VAL A 306 -30.04 -18.40 -0.94
C VAL A 306 -31.10 -19.35 -0.38
N SER A 307 -32.36 -19.18 -0.77
CA SER A 307 -33.46 -20.05 -0.36
C SER A 307 -33.26 -21.50 -0.79
N ALA A 308 -32.72 -21.75 -1.98
CA ALA A 308 -32.41 -23.11 -2.44
C ALA A 308 -31.37 -23.79 -1.54
N VAL A 309 -30.29 -23.09 -1.19
CA VAL A 309 -29.24 -23.64 -0.31
C VAL A 309 -29.76 -23.87 1.11
N ILE A 310 -30.55 -22.93 1.66
CA ILE A 310 -31.19 -23.10 2.97
C ILE A 310 -32.20 -24.26 2.94
N GLY A 311 -32.91 -24.42 1.81
CA GLY A 311 -33.84 -25.53 1.58
C GLY A 311 -33.16 -26.89 1.64
N ILE A 312 -31.97 -27.03 1.03
CA ILE A 312 -31.15 -28.24 1.11
C ILE A 312 -30.76 -28.54 2.57
N PHE A 313 -30.27 -27.54 3.31
CA PHE A 313 -29.92 -27.71 4.72
C PHE A 313 -31.14 -28.12 5.58
N THR A 314 -32.29 -27.49 5.32
CA THR A 314 -33.54 -27.77 6.03
C THR A 314 -34.01 -29.19 5.74
N ALA A 315 -33.98 -29.62 4.49
CA ALA A 315 -34.36 -30.98 4.10
C ALA A 315 -33.43 -32.04 4.72
N ALA A 316 -32.12 -31.74 4.82
CA ALA A 316 -31.13 -32.66 5.37
C ALA A 316 -31.15 -32.76 6.91
N THR A 317 -31.52 -31.68 7.61
CA THR A 317 -31.38 -31.60 9.08
C THR A 317 -32.70 -31.49 9.83
N GLY A 318 -33.79 -31.09 9.17
CA GLY A 318 -35.07 -30.76 9.79
C GLY A 318 -35.11 -29.42 10.53
N PHE A 319 -34.00 -28.65 10.53
CA PHE A 319 -33.92 -27.36 11.22
C PHE A 319 -33.85 -26.19 10.24
N ILE A 320 -34.58 -25.12 10.57
CA ILE A 320 -34.59 -23.86 9.79
C ILE A 320 -33.78 -22.81 10.56
N PRO A 321 -32.61 -22.37 10.05
CA PRO A 321 -31.87 -21.28 10.66
C PRO A 321 -32.65 -19.96 10.57
N LYS A 322 -32.54 -19.11 11.59
CA LYS A 322 -33.22 -17.81 11.64
C LYS A 322 -32.22 -16.67 11.84
N PHE A 323 -32.53 -15.50 11.28
CA PHE A 323 -31.84 -14.25 11.60
C PHE A 323 -32.10 -13.84 13.04
N ARG A 324 -31.21 -13.01 13.61
CA ARG A 324 -31.35 -12.49 14.98
C ARG A 324 -32.66 -11.74 15.17
N ALA A 325 -33.04 -10.90 14.20
CA ALA A 325 -34.31 -10.17 14.18
C ALA A 325 -35.55 -11.11 14.30
N ASN A 326 -35.42 -12.37 13.87
CA ASN A 326 -36.47 -13.38 13.88
C ASN A 326 -36.28 -14.41 15.02
N GLY A 327 -35.51 -14.07 16.06
CA GLY A 327 -35.27 -14.92 17.22
C GLY A 327 -34.16 -15.97 17.07
N GLY A 328 -33.33 -15.88 16.03
CA GLY A 328 -32.18 -16.75 15.82
C GLY A 328 -31.00 -16.43 16.76
N CYS A 329 -30.23 -17.45 17.12
CA CYS A 329 -29.03 -17.27 17.94
C CYS A 329 -27.84 -16.72 17.10
N PRO A 330 -26.77 -16.19 17.73
CA PRO A 330 -25.63 -15.58 17.00
C PRO A 330 -25.00 -16.48 15.94
N ARG A 331 -24.97 -17.80 16.17
CA ARG A 331 -24.44 -18.77 15.20
C ARG A 331 -25.31 -18.88 13.95
N GLN A 332 -26.63 -18.93 14.11
CA GLN A 332 -27.57 -19.02 12.99
C GLN A 332 -27.53 -17.75 12.15
N ASN A 333 -27.56 -16.60 12.82
CA ASN A 333 -27.48 -15.29 12.19
C ASN A 333 -26.21 -15.15 11.33
N LEU A 334 -25.05 -15.46 11.90
CA LEU A 334 -23.78 -15.41 11.18
C LEU A 334 -23.73 -16.41 10.02
N ALA A 335 -24.32 -17.60 10.15
CA ALA A 335 -24.37 -18.58 9.07
C ALA A 335 -25.20 -18.08 7.87
N LEU A 336 -26.34 -17.41 8.13
CA LEU A 336 -27.20 -16.83 7.11
C LEU A 336 -26.55 -15.64 6.39
N GLN A 337 -25.80 -14.80 7.10
CA GLN A 337 -25.00 -13.75 6.45
C GLN A 337 -23.89 -14.34 5.58
N ASN A 338 -23.17 -15.33 6.12
CA ASN A 338 -22.07 -15.97 5.41
C ASN A 338 -22.53 -16.67 4.13
N ILE A 339 -23.71 -17.29 4.09
CA ILE A 339 -24.17 -17.96 2.87
C ILE A 339 -24.51 -16.95 1.77
N GLN A 340 -25.12 -15.81 2.10
CA GLN A 340 -25.33 -14.72 1.16
C GLN A 340 -23.99 -14.21 0.61
N ALA A 341 -23.01 -13.99 1.49
CA ALA A 341 -21.68 -13.51 1.11
C ALA A 341 -20.95 -14.48 0.15
N ARG A 342 -21.00 -15.80 0.43
CA ARG A 342 -20.36 -16.81 -0.43
C ARG A 342 -21.08 -17.01 -1.76
N LEU A 343 -22.40 -16.93 -1.80
CA LEU A 343 -23.15 -17.05 -3.06
C LEU A 343 -22.84 -15.90 -4.01
N ARG A 344 -22.58 -14.68 -3.49
CA ARG A 344 -22.09 -13.57 -4.33
C ARG A 344 -20.76 -13.91 -4.98
N MET A 345 -19.83 -14.56 -4.27
CA MET A 345 -18.57 -15.02 -4.86
C MET A 345 -18.79 -16.04 -5.97
N VAL A 346 -19.63 -17.06 -5.74
CA VAL A 346 -19.95 -18.08 -6.75
C VAL A 346 -20.51 -17.44 -8.03
N LEU A 347 -21.45 -16.51 -7.89
CA LEU A 347 -22.02 -15.77 -9.01
C LEU A 347 -21.00 -14.86 -9.69
N SER A 348 -20.10 -14.24 -8.93
CA SER A 348 -19.05 -13.38 -9.47
C SER A 348 -18.16 -14.12 -10.46
N TYR A 349 -17.70 -15.32 -10.09
CA TYR A 349 -16.89 -16.15 -11.00
C TYR A 349 -17.70 -16.68 -12.19
N LEU A 350 -18.97 -17.05 -11.98
CA LEU A 350 -19.83 -17.47 -13.08
C LEU A 350 -19.98 -16.37 -14.14
N PHE A 351 -20.26 -15.15 -13.71
CA PHE A 351 -20.36 -13.99 -14.62
C PHE A 351 -18.99 -13.64 -15.21
N ALA A 352 -17.91 -13.65 -14.43
CA ALA A 352 -16.57 -13.39 -14.96
C ALA A 352 -16.20 -14.34 -16.10
N GLN A 353 -16.60 -15.61 -16.00
CA GLN A 353 -16.32 -16.64 -16.99
C GLN A 353 -17.21 -16.56 -18.24
N LEU A 354 -18.46 -16.06 -18.12
CA LEU A 354 -19.45 -16.12 -19.20
C LEU A 354 -19.87 -14.76 -19.77
N MET A 355 -19.59 -13.64 -19.11
CA MET A 355 -20.11 -12.34 -19.54
C MET A 355 -19.53 -11.86 -20.86
N LEU A 356 -18.27 -12.18 -21.19
CA LEU A 356 -17.73 -11.89 -22.50
C LEU A 356 -18.39 -12.74 -23.59
N TRP A 357 -18.67 -14.02 -23.32
CA TRP A 357 -19.44 -14.88 -24.23
C TRP A 357 -20.83 -14.31 -24.51
N VAL A 358 -21.56 -13.87 -23.47
CA VAL A 358 -22.86 -13.18 -23.63
C VAL A 358 -22.74 -11.93 -24.51
N ARG A 359 -21.61 -11.23 -24.42
CA ARG A 359 -21.31 -10.02 -25.21
C ARG A 359 -20.64 -10.32 -26.57
N GLY A 360 -20.60 -11.59 -26.99
CA GLY A 360 -20.01 -11.98 -28.28
C GLY A 360 -18.51 -11.76 -28.38
N ARG A 361 -17.80 -11.75 -27.25
CA ARG A 361 -16.34 -11.56 -27.17
C ARG A 361 -15.65 -12.81 -26.62
N PRO A 362 -14.44 -13.16 -27.11
CA PRO A 362 -13.67 -14.26 -26.55
C PRO A 362 -13.04 -13.90 -25.20
N GLY A 363 -12.58 -14.91 -24.47
CA GLY A 363 -11.85 -14.76 -23.19
C GLY A 363 -12.74 -14.73 -21.96
N GLY A 364 -12.13 -14.48 -20.80
CA GLY A 364 -12.79 -14.29 -19.51
C GLY A 364 -12.44 -12.95 -18.88
N LEU A 365 -12.99 -12.70 -17.70
CA LEU A 365 -12.73 -11.50 -16.90
C LEU A 365 -11.97 -11.89 -15.62
N LEU A 366 -11.04 -11.05 -15.18
CA LEU A 366 -10.46 -11.15 -13.84
C LEU A 366 -11.46 -10.63 -12.80
N VAL A 367 -11.77 -11.43 -11.79
CA VAL A 367 -12.58 -10.99 -10.64
C VAL A 367 -11.74 -10.06 -9.77
N LEU A 368 -12.25 -8.85 -9.52
CA LEU A 368 -11.63 -7.87 -8.64
C LEU A 368 -12.20 -7.99 -7.21
N GLY A 369 -11.31 -8.07 -6.24
CA GLY A 369 -11.63 -7.96 -4.82
C GLY A 369 -11.68 -6.51 -4.36
N SER A 370 -12.35 -6.27 -3.23
CA SER A 370 -12.48 -4.92 -2.64
C SER A 370 -12.36 -4.93 -1.11
N SER A 371 -11.61 -5.86 -0.53
CA SER A 371 -11.28 -5.80 0.90
C SER A 371 -10.14 -4.82 1.13
N ASN A 372 -10.23 -3.95 2.13
CA ASN A 372 -9.16 -3.03 2.50
C ASN A 372 -8.19 -3.65 3.52
N VAL A 373 -7.05 -2.98 3.75
CA VAL A 373 -5.96 -3.51 4.60
C VAL A 373 -6.37 -3.65 6.07
N ASP A 374 -7.26 -2.78 6.57
CA ASP A 374 -7.67 -2.73 7.98
C ASP A 374 -8.63 -3.89 8.30
N GLU A 375 -9.60 -4.14 7.41
CA GLU A 375 -10.49 -5.31 7.48
C GLU A 375 -9.71 -6.62 7.35
N ALA A 376 -8.72 -6.67 6.45
CA ALA A 376 -7.82 -7.80 6.32
C ALA A 376 -7.05 -8.05 7.64
N LEU A 377 -6.48 -7.01 8.23
CA LEU A 377 -5.71 -7.12 9.47
C LEU A 377 -6.57 -7.65 10.62
N ARG A 378 -7.79 -7.14 10.76
CA ARG A 378 -8.76 -7.62 11.74
C ARG A 378 -9.31 -9.00 11.37
N GLY A 379 -9.33 -9.35 10.08
CA GLY A 379 -10.04 -10.50 9.54
C GLY A 379 -11.56 -10.34 9.60
N TYR A 380 -12.04 -9.11 9.41
CA TYR A 380 -13.46 -8.75 9.31
C TYR A 380 -13.97 -8.98 7.88
N MET A 381 -14.17 -10.26 7.55
CA MET A 381 -14.64 -10.72 6.23
C MET A 381 -15.16 -12.16 6.35
N THR A 382 -16.00 -12.61 5.44
CA THR A 382 -16.39 -14.02 5.37
C THR A 382 -15.34 -14.79 4.57
N LYS A 383 -14.79 -15.87 5.14
CA LYS A 383 -13.84 -16.71 4.41
C LYS A 383 -14.53 -17.30 3.16
N TYR A 384 -13.97 -17.03 1.98
CA TYR A 384 -14.48 -17.38 0.65
C TYR A 384 -15.76 -16.64 0.20
N ASP A 385 -15.96 -15.39 0.65
CA ASP A 385 -16.87 -14.45 -0.02
C ASP A 385 -16.14 -13.64 -1.11
N CYS A 386 -16.71 -12.51 -1.55
CA CYS A 386 -16.08 -11.62 -2.54
C CYS A 386 -14.78 -10.93 -2.06
N SER A 387 -14.32 -11.16 -0.82
CA SER A 387 -12.93 -10.91 -0.41
C SER A 387 -11.93 -11.86 -1.08
N SER A 388 -12.41 -12.99 -1.62
CA SER A 388 -11.68 -14.00 -2.39
C SER A 388 -11.97 -13.83 -3.88
N ALA A 389 -11.03 -13.23 -4.59
CA ALA A 389 -11.07 -12.82 -6.00
C ALA A 389 -9.74 -13.21 -6.67
N ASP A 390 -9.52 -12.83 -7.93
CA ASP A 390 -8.26 -13.11 -8.62
C ASP A 390 -7.16 -12.14 -8.15
N VAL A 391 -7.49 -10.84 -8.09
CA VAL A 391 -6.61 -9.77 -7.63
C VAL A 391 -7.40 -8.69 -6.88
N ASN A 392 -6.74 -7.98 -5.96
CA ASN A 392 -7.35 -6.88 -5.20
C ASN A 392 -6.48 -5.61 -5.26
N PRO A 393 -6.88 -4.56 -6.00
CA PRO A 393 -6.09 -3.35 -6.15
C PRO A 393 -6.07 -2.46 -4.90
N ILE A 394 -6.98 -2.67 -3.93
CA ILE A 394 -7.09 -1.85 -2.73
C ILE A 394 -6.73 -2.57 -1.42
N GLY A 395 -6.37 -3.86 -1.49
CA GLY A 395 -6.10 -4.67 -0.30
C GLY A 395 -4.88 -4.25 0.52
N GLY A 396 -4.01 -3.42 -0.06
CA GLY A 396 -2.91 -2.76 0.64
C GLY A 396 -3.22 -1.36 1.16
N ILE A 397 -4.44 -0.82 1.01
CA ILE A 397 -4.78 0.59 1.29
C ILE A 397 -5.70 0.69 2.51
N SER A 398 -5.49 1.70 3.36
CA SER A 398 -6.30 1.97 4.56
C SER A 398 -7.70 2.48 4.23
N LYS A 399 -8.70 2.19 5.07
CA LYS A 399 -10.07 2.70 4.88
C LYS A 399 -10.12 4.23 4.89
N THR A 400 -9.28 4.85 5.72
CA THR A 400 -9.17 6.32 5.78
C THR A 400 -8.67 6.90 4.46
N ASP A 401 -7.68 6.25 3.84
CA ASP A 401 -7.13 6.69 2.57
C ASP A 401 -8.06 6.41 1.40
N LEU A 402 -8.84 5.33 1.44
CA LEU A 402 -9.88 5.07 0.44
C LEU A 402 -10.95 6.17 0.46
N LYS A 403 -11.35 6.66 1.64
CA LYS A 403 -12.28 7.80 1.76
C LYS A 403 -11.66 9.09 1.21
N ALA A 404 -10.40 9.37 1.55
CA ALA A 404 -9.67 10.54 1.03
C ALA A 404 -9.53 10.48 -0.50
N PHE A 405 -9.16 9.32 -1.04
CA PHE A 405 -9.08 9.06 -2.47
C PHE A 405 -10.42 9.28 -3.16
N LEU A 406 -11.55 8.78 -2.64
CA LEU A 406 -12.85 9.02 -3.25
C LEU A 406 -13.25 10.51 -3.24
N GLN A 407 -12.89 11.24 -2.18
CA GLN A 407 -13.12 12.67 -2.11
C GLN A 407 -12.30 13.44 -3.17
N TYR A 408 -11.07 12.99 -3.43
CA TYR A 408 -10.23 13.49 -4.52
C TYR A 408 -10.80 13.10 -5.90
N ALA A 409 -11.12 11.82 -6.10
CA ALA A 409 -11.64 11.23 -7.34
C ALA A 409 -12.94 11.90 -7.79
N LYS A 410 -13.79 12.32 -6.85
CA LYS A 410 -15.02 13.09 -7.12
C LYS A 410 -14.74 14.30 -8.00
N ASN A 411 -13.72 15.07 -7.66
CA ASN A 411 -13.36 16.29 -8.36
C ASN A 411 -12.49 15.99 -9.58
N ARG A 412 -11.53 15.06 -9.43
CA ARG A 412 -10.59 14.67 -10.48
C ARG A 412 -11.26 14.05 -11.71
N PHE A 413 -12.34 13.30 -11.52
CA PHE A 413 -13.07 12.57 -12.57
C PHE A 413 -14.51 13.05 -12.77
N PHE A 414 -14.93 14.13 -12.07
CA PHE A 414 -16.30 14.66 -12.13
C PHE A 414 -17.39 13.60 -11.83
N LEU A 415 -17.24 12.87 -10.72
CA LEU A 415 -18.14 11.79 -10.29
C LEU A 415 -19.00 12.23 -9.09
N PRO A 416 -20.11 12.98 -9.29
CA PRO A 416 -20.87 13.55 -8.18
C PRO A 416 -21.53 12.50 -7.27
N SER A 417 -21.78 11.28 -7.77
CA SER A 417 -22.39 10.18 -6.99
C SER A 417 -21.51 9.76 -5.78
N LEU A 418 -20.20 10.04 -5.85
CA LEU A 418 -19.27 9.77 -4.75
C LEU A 418 -19.63 10.54 -3.47
N SER A 419 -20.32 11.67 -3.56
CA SER A 419 -20.79 12.44 -2.39
C SER A 419 -21.74 11.61 -1.53
N GLU A 420 -22.72 10.96 -2.15
CA GLU A 420 -23.71 10.14 -1.45
C GLU A 420 -23.07 8.87 -0.88
N ILE A 421 -22.11 8.28 -1.61
CA ILE A 421 -21.37 7.09 -1.17
C ILE A 421 -20.50 7.39 0.05
N LEU A 422 -19.85 8.56 0.10
CA LEU A 422 -19.02 8.98 1.22
C LEU A 422 -19.83 9.33 2.48
N GLN A 423 -21.04 9.84 2.31
CA GLN A 423 -21.94 10.19 3.42
C GLN A 423 -22.69 8.97 3.97
N ALA A 424 -22.84 7.91 3.18
CA ALA A 424 -23.52 6.71 3.61
C ALA A 424 -22.79 6.03 4.79
N PRO A 425 -23.52 5.59 5.83
CA PRO A 425 -22.92 4.86 6.93
C PRO A 425 -22.35 3.51 6.44
N PRO A 426 -21.12 3.13 6.83
CA PRO A 426 -20.54 1.85 6.46
C PRO A 426 -21.31 0.72 7.17
N THR A 427 -21.94 -0.15 6.37
CA THR A 427 -22.73 -1.29 6.86
C THR A 427 -22.75 -2.43 5.85
N ALA A 428 -22.83 -3.65 6.35
CA ALA A 428 -23.15 -4.85 5.57
C ALA A 428 -24.66 -5.13 5.63
N GLU A 429 -25.37 -4.90 4.53
CA GLU A 429 -26.82 -5.19 4.38
C GLU A 429 -27.07 -6.70 4.20
N LEU A 430 -26.70 -7.50 5.21
CA LEU A 430 -26.84 -8.97 5.23
C LEU A 430 -27.86 -9.47 6.25
N GLU A 431 -28.38 -8.58 7.11
CA GLU A 431 -29.44 -8.84 8.07
C GLU A 431 -30.73 -8.10 7.68
N PRO A 432 -31.92 -8.62 8.04
CA PRO A 432 -33.18 -7.91 7.83
C PRO A 432 -33.15 -6.52 8.46
N LEU A 433 -33.57 -5.53 7.68
CA LEU A 433 -33.73 -4.16 8.16
C LEU A 433 -34.80 -4.13 9.28
N THR A 434 -34.48 -3.50 10.40
CA THR A 434 -35.46 -3.26 11.48
C THR A 434 -36.10 -1.91 11.24
N ASP A 435 -37.43 -1.86 11.05
CA ASP A 435 -38.18 -0.64 10.70
C ASP A 435 -37.65 0.11 9.45
N GLY A 436 -37.06 -0.63 8.50
CA GLY A 436 -36.47 -0.05 7.28
C GLY A 436 -35.14 0.67 7.51
N GLN A 437 -34.55 0.58 8.71
CA GLN A 437 -33.28 1.21 9.04
C GLN A 437 -32.16 0.19 9.25
N ILE A 438 -30.95 0.63 8.89
CA ILE A 438 -29.69 -0.08 9.10
C ILE A 438 -29.49 -0.26 10.61
N THR A 439 -29.33 -1.50 11.04
CA THR A 439 -29.32 -1.85 12.47
C THR A 439 -27.94 -1.69 13.11
N GLN A 440 -26.85 -1.78 12.33
CA GLN A 440 -25.48 -1.76 12.86
C GLN A 440 -24.45 -1.29 11.81
N THR A 441 -23.47 -0.49 12.23
CA THR A 441 -22.32 -0.12 11.39
C THR A 441 -21.15 -1.10 11.54
N ASP A 442 -20.27 -1.15 10.55
CA ASP A 442 -19.11 -2.05 10.55
C ASP A 442 -18.19 -1.80 11.77
N GLU A 443 -17.96 -0.54 12.14
CA GLU A 443 -17.13 -0.17 13.30
C GLU A 443 -17.76 -0.61 14.64
N GLN A 444 -19.08 -0.54 14.75
CA GLN A 444 -19.81 -1.03 15.92
C GLN A 444 -19.70 -2.55 16.04
N ASP A 445 -19.79 -3.28 14.92
CA ASP A 445 -19.64 -4.73 14.89
C ASP A 445 -18.21 -5.20 15.16
N MET A 446 -17.22 -4.48 14.63
CA MET A 446 -15.81 -4.74 14.95
C MET A 446 -15.46 -4.40 16.41
N GLY A 447 -16.20 -3.48 17.04
CA GLY A 447 -15.89 -2.92 18.36
C GLY A 447 -14.64 -2.03 18.35
N MET A 448 -14.33 -1.46 17.20
CA MET A 448 -13.17 -0.60 16.96
C MET A 448 -13.36 0.21 15.69
N THR A 449 -12.90 1.46 15.72
CA THR A 449 -12.93 2.35 14.56
C THR A 449 -11.83 1.99 13.56
N TYR A 450 -12.00 2.38 12.30
CA TYR A 450 -10.96 2.21 11.28
C TYR A 450 -9.69 3.00 11.63
N ALA A 451 -9.83 4.17 12.27
CA ALA A 451 -8.69 4.97 12.71
C ALA A 451 -7.84 4.22 13.77
N GLU A 452 -8.50 3.58 14.74
CA GLU A 452 -7.83 2.73 15.73
C GLU A 452 -7.17 1.51 15.06
N LEU A 453 -7.85 0.87 14.10
CA LEU A 453 -7.31 -0.28 13.36
C LEU A 453 -6.02 0.06 12.61
N SER A 454 -5.97 1.19 11.89
CA SER A 454 -4.76 1.60 11.19
C SER A 454 -3.62 1.93 12.17
N GLU A 455 -3.91 2.50 13.34
CA GLU A 455 -2.90 2.73 14.39
C GLU A 455 -2.39 1.40 14.97
N PHE A 456 -3.27 0.45 15.29
CA PHE A 456 -2.88 -0.90 15.72
C PHE A 456 -2.03 -1.60 14.66
N GLY A 457 -2.38 -1.46 13.38
CA GLY A 457 -1.62 -1.99 12.25
C GLY A 457 -0.20 -1.48 12.21
N ARG A 458 -0.01 -0.15 12.23
CA ARG A 458 1.30 0.50 12.25
C ARG A 458 2.13 0.13 13.49
N LEU A 459 1.52 0.12 14.67
CA LEU A 459 2.20 -0.29 15.89
C LEU A 459 2.66 -1.76 15.82
N ARG A 460 1.78 -2.65 15.36
CA ARG A 460 2.06 -4.09 15.23
C ARG A 460 3.18 -4.37 14.23
N LYS A 461 3.10 -3.78 13.02
CA LYS A 461 3.95 -4.16 11.89
C LYS A 461 5.16 -3.26 11.74
N THR A 462 4.98 -1.94 11.68
CA THR A 462 6.08 -0.98 11.49
C THR A 462 6.91 -0.81 12.76
N GLN A 463 6.26 -0.78 13.93
CA GLN A 463 6.96 -0.63 15.22
C GLN A 463 7.15 -1.95 15.98
N ASN A 464 6.84 -3.10 15.35
CA ASN A 464 7.06 -4.45 15.90
C ASN A 464 6.47 -4.67 17.31
N CYS A 465 5.35 -4.02 17.62
CA CYS A 465 4.74 -4.12 18.94
C CYS A 465 3.90 -5.41 19.09
N GLY A 466 4.22 -6.22 20.10
CA GLY A 466 3.30 -7.21 20.67
C GLY A 466 2.26 -6.56 21.60
N PRO A 467 1.38 -7.35 22.26
CA PRO A 467 0.28 -6.81 23.06
C PRO A 467 0.74 -5.86 24.16
N TYR A 468 1.72 -6.27 24.97
CA TYR A 468 2.19 -5.46 26.10
C TYR A 468 2.88 -4.16 25.65
N SER A 469 3.76 -4.23 24.64
CA SER A 469 4.43 -3.03 24.09
C SER A 469 3.46 -2.07 23.42
N MET A 470 2.41 -2.59 22.76
CA MET A 470 1.36 -1.77 22.16
C MET A 470 0.59 -1.02 23.25
N PHE A 471 0.18 -1.74 24.32
CA PHE A 471 -0.43 -1.12 25.50
C PHE A 471 0.45 -0.02 26.12
N GLN A 472 1.74 -0.30 26.35
CA GLN A 472 2.69 0.65 26.92
C GLN A 472 2.84 1.92 26.07
N LYS A 473 2.71 1.84 24.75
CA LYS A 473 2.70 3.04 23.88
C LYS A 473 1.38 3.79 23.96
N LEU A 474 0.27 3.07 23.78
CA LEU A 474 -1.06 3.65 23.67
C LEU A 474 -1.56 4.26 24.98
N VAL A 475 -1.17 3.72 26.13
CA VAL A 475 -1.56 4.28 27.43
C VAL A 475 -1.03 5.70 27.63
N HIS A 476 0.07 6.05 26.95
CA HIS A 476 0.62 7.40 26.94
C HIS A 476 0.04 8.24 25.81
N SER A 477 -0.01 7.71 24.58
CA SER A 477 -0.48 8.48 23.42
C SER A 477 -1.98 8.76 23.43
N TRP A 478 -2.79 7.94 24.09
CA TRP A 478 -4.24 8.13 24.25
C TRP A 478 -4.61 8.58 25.66
N SER A 479 -3.66 9.13 26.43
CA SER A 479 -3.91 9.54 27.83
C SER A 479 -4.95 10.65 27.98
N ASP A 480 -5.23 11.39 26.92
CA ASP A 480 -6.28 12.42 26.80
C ASP A 480 -7.68 11.82 26.50
N LYS A 481 -7.75 10.63 25.91
CA LYS A 481 -8.99 10.03 25.38
C LYS A 481 -9.41 8.76 26.10
N CYS A 482 -8.48 8.03 26.71
CA CYS A 482 -8.71 6.72 27.30
C CYS A 482 -7.97 6.57 28.63
N THR A 483 -8.62 5.92 29.58
CA THR A 483 -8.00 5.42 30.79
C THR A 483 -7.08 4.23 30.47
N PRO A 484 -6.09 3.91 31.33
CA PRO A 484 -5.27 2.71 31.16
C PRO A 484 -6.09 1.42 31.02
N HIS A 485 -7.23 1.33 31.69
CA HIS A 485 -8.11 0.17 31.59
C HIS A 485 -8.76 0.06 30.21
N GLU A 486 -9.28 1.16 29.66
CA GLU A 486 -9.89 1.18 28.31
C GLU A 486 -8.86 0.86 27.22
N VAL A 487 -7.64 1.38 27.33
CA VAL A 487 -6.55 1.02 26.40
C VAL A 487 -6.24 -0.47 26.49
N ALA A 488 -6.16 -1.03 27.69
CA ALA A 488 -5.91 -2.46 27.90
C ALA A 488 -6.99 -3.31 27.22
N GLU A 489 -8.27 -2.99 27.40
CA GLU A 489 -9.38 -3.73 26.80
C GLU A 489 -9.38 -3.62 25.26
N LYS A 490 -9.13 -2.43 24.70
CA LYS A 490 -9.00 -2.23 23.25
C LYS A 490 -7.86 -3.06 22.65
N VAL A 491 -6.68 -3.04 23.28
CA VAL A 491 -5.51 -3.82 22.83
C VAL A 491 -5.78 -5.32 22.92
N LYS A 492 -6.35 -5.81 24.03
CA LYS A 492 -6.71 -7.22 24.19
C LYS A 492 -7.74 -7.66 23.15
N HIS A 493 -8.77 -6.84 22.91
CA HIS A 493 -9.81 -7.11 21.92
C HIS A 493 -9.21 -7.23 20.51
N PHE A 494 -8.34 -6.30 20.12
CA PHE A 494 -7.61 -6.35 18.86
C PHE A 494 -6.80 -7.65 18.70
N PHE A 495 -5.92 -7.98 19.65
CA PHE A 495 -5.05 -9.16 19.52
C PHE A 495 -5.83 -10.48 19.58
N ARG A 496 -6.93 -10.55 20.33
CA ARG A 496 -7.83 -11.71 20.33
C ARG A 496 -8.49 -11.88 18.97
N CYS A 497 -9.03 -10.81 18.41
CA CYS A 497 -9.68 -10.83 17.11
C CYS A 497 -8.71 -11.16 15.97
N TYR A 498 -7.54 -10.52 15.95
CA TYR A 498 -6.45 -10.80 15.02
C TYR A 498 -6.07 -12.29 15.08
N ALA A 499 -5.85 -12.84 16.29
CA ALA A 499 -5.43 -14.22 16.47
C ALA A 499 -6.46 -15.25 15.96
N ILE A 500 -7.75 -15.04 16.27
CA ILE A 500 -8.83 -15.96 15.86
C ILE A 500 -9.00 -15.94 14.33
N ASN A 501 -8.82 -14.79 13.69
CA ASN A 501 -9.10 -14.63 12.27
C ASN A 501 -7.87 -14.72 11.36
N ARG A 502 -6.66 -14.90 11.90
CA ARG A 502 -5.43 -14.94 11.08
C ARG A 502 -5.46 -16.01 9.99
N HIS A 503 -6.11 -17.14 10.24
CA HIS A 503 -6.31 -18.21 9.26
C HIS A 503 -7.08 -17.79 7.98
N LYS A 504 -7.69 -16.61 7.95
CA LYS A 504 -8.30 -16.04 6.73
C LYS A 504 -7.24 -15.44 5.81
N MET A 505 -6.15 -14.89 6.37
CA MET A 505 -5.08 -14.25 5.60
C MET A 505 -4.27 -15.22 4.75
N THR A 506 -4.26 -16.51 5.12
CA THR A 506 -3.53 -17.54 4.36
C THR A 506 -4.16 -17.84 3.00
N VAL A 507 -5.40 -17.39 2.76
CA VAL A 507 -6.14 -17.60 1.51
C VAL A 507 -6.73 -16.30 0.98
N LEU A 508 -6.34 -15.16 1.56
CA LEU A 508 -6.82 -13.86 1.09
C LEU A 508 -6.23 -13.57 -0.29
N THR A 509 -7.03 -12.91 -1.13
CA THR A 509 -6.66 -12.49 -2.48
C THR A 509 -5.32 -11.74 -2.51
N PRO A 510 -4.42 -12.06 -3.46
CA PRO A 510 -3.20 -11.28 -3.65
C PRO A 510 -3.57 -9.83 -3.96
N SER A 511 -2.98 -8.92 -3.19
CA SER A 511 -3.36 -7.51 -3.20
C SER A 511 -2.18 -6.61 -3.55
N TYR A 512 -2.45 -5.52 -4.28
CA TYR A 512 -1.49 -4.45 -4.54
C TYR A 512 -0.82 -4.01 -3.22
N HIS A 513 0.51 -3.95 -3.22
CA HIS A 513 1.25 -3.50 -2.06
C HIS A 513 1.28 -1.96 -2.01
N ALA A 514 0.80 -1.37 -0.91
CA ALA A 514 0.83 0.08 -0.69
C ALA A 514 1.26 0.42 0.74
N GLU A 515 0.48 0.02 1.74
CA GLU A 515 0.79 0.30 3.14
C GLU A 515 1.89 -0.59 3.71
N THR A 516 2.82 0.05 4.44
CA THR A 516 3.95 -0.61 5.12
C THR A 516 3.52 -1.49 6.31
N TYR A 517 2.23 -1.54 6.61
CA TYR A 517 1.66 -2.36 7.67
C TYR A 517 0.75 -3.51 7.16
N SER A 518 0.85 -3.85 5.87
CA SER A 518 0.08 -4.93 5.25
C SER A 518 0.13 -6.25 6.04
N PRO A 519 -1.01 -6.92 6.27
CA PRO A 519 -1.08 -8.21 6.95
C PRO A 519 -0.89 -9.42 6.01
N ASP A 520 -0.50 -9.22 4.74
CA ASP A 520 -0.32 -10.30 3.77
C ASP A 520 0.64 -11.40 4.26
N ASP A 521 0.18 -12.64 4.24
CA ASP A 521 0.92 -13.79 4.75
C ASP A 521 1.84 -14.44 3.72
N ASN A 522 1.67 -14.11 2.43
CA ASN A 522 2.39 -14.78 1.34
C ASN A 522 3.84 -14.30 1.19
N ARG A 523 4.11 -13.02 1.45
CA ARG A 523 5.44 -12.43 1.23
C ARG A 523 5.88 -11.46 2.31
N PHE A 524 4.97 -10.64 2.84
CA PHE A 524 5.37 -9.46 3.62
C PHE A 524 5.27 -9.65 5.13
N ASP A 525 4.30 -10.40 5.61
CA ASP A 525 4.02 -10.57 7.03
C ASP A 525 3.79 -12.02 7.40
N HIS A 526 4.81 -12.85 7.20
CA HIS A 526 4.80 -14.25 7.62
C HIS A 526 4.60 -14.39 9.13
N ARG A 527 3.49 -15.03 9.53
CA ARG A 527 3.10 -15.20 10.93
C ARG A 527 2.44 -16.56 11.17
N PRO A 528 2.43 -17.08 12.41
CA PRO A 528 1.56 -18.21 12.74
C PRO A 528 0.10 -17.88 12.39
N PHE A 529 -0.66 -18.89 11.96
CA PHE A 529 -2.12 -18.77 11.83
C PHE A 529 -2.89 -19.57 12.88
N LEU A 530 -2.19 -20.43 13.63
CA LEU A 530 -2.68 -21.14 14.81
C LEU A 530 -2.09 -20.50 16.08
N TYR A 531 -2.83 -19.56 16.66
CA TYR A 531 -2.43 -18.87 17.87
C TYR A 531 -3.13 -19.42 19.13
N ARG A 532 -2.51 -19.24 20.29
CA ARG A 532 -3.22 -19.28 21.57
C ARG A 532 -3.98 -17.96 21.76
N VAL A 533 -5.26 -17.96 21.42
CA VAL A 533 -6.11 -16.76 21.30
C VAL A 533 -6.32 -15.96 22.60
N HIS A 534 -6.03 -16.57 23.75
CA HIS A 534 -6.17 -15.93 25.06
C HIS A 534 -4.96 -15.09 25.47
N TRP A 535 -3.80 -15.26 24.81
CA TRP A 535 -2.58 -14.48 25.10
C TRP A 535 -2.25 -14.37 26.60
N ASN A 536 -2.45 -15.45 27.36
CA ASN A 536 -2.51 -15.45 28.82
C ASN A 536 -1.36 -14.68 29.49
N TRP A 537 -0.12 -14.90 29.04
CA TRP A 537 1.05 -14.24 29.61
C TRP A 537 1.05 -12.74 29.32
N GLN A 538 0.83 -12.36 28.07
CA GLN A 538 0.86 -10.98 27.62
C GLN A 538 -0.30 -10.17 28.22
N PHE A 539 -1.49 -10.75 28.30
CA PHE A 539 -2.66 -10.09 28.87
C PHE A 539 -2.52 -9.94 30.39
N LYS A 540 -1.96 -10.94 31.08
CA LYS A 540 -1.60 -10.80 32.49
C LYS A 540 -0.59 -9.68 32.73
N ALA A 541 0.43 -9.55 31.88
CA ALA A 541 1.39 -8.46 32.00
C ALA A 541 0.75 -7.07 31.82
N ILE A 542 -0.24 -6.95 30.91
CA ILE A 542 -1.04 -5.72 30.77
C ILE A 542 -1.84 -5.46 32.05
N ASP A 543 -2.51 -6.47 32.60
CA ASP A 543 -3.31 -6.33 33.83
C ASP A 543 -2.46 -5.91 35.04
N ASP A 544 -1.29 -6.53 35.20
CA ASP A 544 -0.35 -6.19 36.27
C ASP A 544 0.15 -4.73 36.11
N ALA A 545 0.38 -4.24 34.88
CA ALA A 545 0.77 -2.85 34.62
C ALA A 545 -0.37 -1.85 34.87
N VAL A 546 -1.60 -2.16 34.48
CA VAL A 546 -2.78 -1.33 34.78
C VAL A 546 -2.99 -1.23 36.29
N ALA A 547 -2.83 -2.34 37.02
CA ALA A 547 -2.92 -2.37 38.47
C ALA A 547 -1.84 -1.48 39.12
N GLN A 548 -0.61 -1.52 38.62
CA GLN A 548 0.48 -0.66 39.09
C GLN A 548 0.19 0.83 38.84
N MET A 549 -0.22 1.21 37.63
CA MET A 549 -0.57 2.59 37.29
C MET A 549 -1.73 3.14 38.14
N THR A 550 -2.69 2.28 38.49
CA THR A 550 -3.80 2.64 39.37
C THR A 550 -3.34 2.89 40.80
N LYS A 551 -2.39 2.09 41.32
CA LYS A 551 -1.77 2.30 42.63
C LYS A 551 -0.95 3.60 42.67
N ASP A 552 -0.18 3.89 41.62
CA ASP A 552 0.66 5.08 41.55
C ASP A 552 -0.16 6.38 41.47
N LYS A 553 -1.34 6.36 40.82
CA LYS A 553 -2.29 7.47 40.85
C LYS A 553 -2.86 7.72 42.25
N ARG A 554 -3.22 6.66 43.00
CA ARG A 554 -3.70 6.78 44.39
C ARG A 554 -2.61 7.30 45.34
N GLY A 555 -1.38 6.80 45.20
CA GLY A 555 -0.24 7.28 45.98
C GLY A 555 0.16 8.74 45.67
N SER A 556 -0.11 9.23 44.46
CA SER A 556 0.13 10.64 44.08
C SER A 556 -0.96 11.57 44.58
N SER A 557 -2.23 11.13 44.62
CA SER A 557 -3.32 11.91 45.22
C SER A 557 -3.20 12.00 46.74
N ASP A 558 -2.79 10.90 47.42
CA ASP A 558 -2.58 10.91 48.87
C ASP A 558 -1.40 11.81 49.28
N ARG A 559 -0.33 11.84 48.48
CA ARG A 559 0.80 12.78 48.69
C ARG A 559 0.42 14.25 48.44
N GLN A 560 -0.55 14.52 47.55
CA GLN A 560 -1.03 15.88 47.31
C GLN A 560 -1.91 16.37 48.47
N VAL A 561 -2.69 15.49 49.09
CA VAL A 561 -3.50 15.80 50.29
C VAL A 561 -2.59 16.05 51.50
N ASP A 562 -1.52 15.27 51.69
CA ASP A 562 -0.54 15.51 52.76
C ASP A 562 0.26 16.81 52.55
N SER A 563 0.59 17.18 51.31
CA SER A 563 1.35 18.40 51.04
C SER A 563 0.58 19.70 51.34
N ASN A 564 -0.76 19.68 51.29
CA ASN A 564 -1.60 20.80 51.69
C ASN A 564 -1.87 20.86 53.21
N GLN A 565 -1.51 19.83 53.98
CA GLN A 565 -1.55 19.86 55.44
C GLN A 565 -0.19 20.15 56.09
N LEU A 566 0.90 20.11 55.32
CA LEU A 566 2.28 20.29 55.82
C LEU A 566 2.91 21.67 55.51
N SER A 567 2.19 22.62 54.91
CA SER A 567 2.69 23.99 54.69
C SER A 567 2.58 24.92 55.92
N ALA A 568 2.38 24.36 57.11
CA ALA A 568 2.40 25.10 58.38
C ALA A 568 3.25 24.38 59.42
N SER A 569 4.55 24.20 59.16
CA SER A 569 5.61 24.28 60.18
C SER A 569 6.99 23.90 59.64
N THR A 570 7.96 24.75 60.01
CA THR A 570 9.39 24.46 60.20
C THR A 570 10.34 24.35 58.99
N THR A 571 11.21 25.36 59.00
CA THR A 571 12.58 25.51 58.50
C THR A 571 13.54 24.30 58.57
N ASN A 572 14.36 24.21 57.51
CA ASN A 572 15.78 23.86 57.46
C ASN A 572 16.28 22.41 57.73
N VAL A 573 16.88 21.81 56.69
CA VAL A 573 18.28 21.31 56.60
C VAL A 573 18.41 19.97 55.83
N ASN A 574 19.28 20.03 54.81
CA ASN A 574 20.10 19.01 54.14
C ASN A 574 19.48 17.88 53.30
N SER A 575 19.77 18.01 52.01
CA SER A 575 19.73 17.05 50.93
C SER A 575 20.71 15.89 51.12
N HIS A 576 20.19 14.66 51.08
CA HIS A 576 20.98 13.47 50.73
C HIS A 576 20.32 12.73 49.57
N PHE A 577 21.16 12.40 48.59
CA PHE A 577 20.87 11.76 47.32
C PHE A 577 20.17 10.41 47.48
N MET A 578 19.10 10.17 46.71
CA MET A 578 18.68 8.83 46.29
C MET A 578 18.05 8.88 44.89
N ARG A 579 18.67 8.08 44.02
CA ARG A 579 18.29 7.58 42.68
C ARG A 579 16.88 7.89 42.16
N GLY A 580 16.84 8.57 41.01
CA GLY A 580 15.68 8.58 40.11
C GLY A 580 16.00 7.83 38.82
N ASP A 581 15.32 6.71 38.60
CA ASP A 581 15.10 6.14 37.28
C ASP A 581 14.34 7.17 36.42
N ARG A 582 15.06 7.80 35.49
CA ARG A 582 14.46 8.51 34.35
C ARG A 582 15.03 7.94 33.07
N LYS A 583 14.37 6.91 32.53
CA LYS A 583 14.55 6.52 31.12
C LYS A 583 13.59 7.33 30.25
N GLY A 584 13.94 8.60 30.09
CA GLY A 584 13.44 9.46 29.05
C GLY A 584 14.61 10.31 28.62
N VAL A 585 15.30 9.91 27.55
CA VAL A 585 16.29 10.77 26.90
C VAL A 585 15.49 11.70 25.99
N LEU A 586 15.36 12.97 26.38
CA LEU A 586 15.16 14.02 25.38
C LEU A 586 16.50 14.16 24.66
N ILE A 587 16.48 13.98 23.34
CA ILE A 587 17.60 14.31 22.45
C ILE A 587 17.49 15.79 22.11
#